data_AF-A0A809ZVU7-F1
#
_entry.id   AF-A0A809ZVU7-F1
#
_cell.length_a   1.000
_cell.length_b   1.000
_cell.length_c   1.000
_cell.angle_alpha   90.00
_cell.angle_beta   90.00
_cell.angle_gamma   90.00
#
_symmetry.space_group_name_H-M   'P 1'
#
loop_
_entity.id
_entity.type
_entity.pdbx_description
1 polymer ?
#
loop_
_entity_poly.entity_id
_entity_poly.type
_entity_poly.pdbx_seq_one_letter_code
_entity_poly.pdbx_strand_id
1 'polypeptide(L)'
;MTATFDAQALAGKYGLDRPGRSFAVEARASGFFVTGTDSGHRADAILHANQLTDPEAAKLALVGAIQTLDYMLDIDLAAEPA
;
A
#
# COMPACT_ATOMS: atom_id res chain seq x y z
N MET A 1 -17.52 -8.98 9.00
CA MET A 1 -16.50 -8.37 9.88
C MET A 1 -15.52 -7.62 9.00
N THR A 2 -15.48 -6.31 9.11
CA THR A 2 -14.47 -5.47 8.44
C THR A 2 -13.30 -5.35 9.43
N ALA A 3 -12.20 -6.06 9.19
CA ALA A 3 -10.98 -5.82 9.95
C ALA A 3 -10.31 -4.59 9.33
N THR A 4 -10.33 -3.47 10.05
CA THR A 4 -9.57 -2.28 9.67
C THR A 4 -8.11 -2.57 10.00
N PHE A 5 -7.31 -2.85 8.99
CA PHE A 5 -5.87 -3.02 9.17
C PHE A 5 -5.21 -1.64 9.18
N ASP A 6 -4.44 -1.36 10.23
CA ASP A 6 -3.69 -0.12 10.33
C ASP A 6 -2.49 -0.18 9.37
N ALA A 7 -2.68 0.42 8.20
CA ALA A 7 -1.70 0.50 7.15
C ALA A 7 -0.47 1.33 7.54
N GLN A 8 -0.62 2.31 8.45
CA GLN A 8 0.52 3.06 8.98
C GLN A 8 1.35 2.21 9.95
N ALA A 9 0.71 1.41 10.81
CA ALA A 9 1.43 0.47 11.68
C ALA A 9 2.23 -0.58 10.87
N LEU A 10 1.68 -1.03 9.74
CA LEU A 10 2.39 -1.89 8.79
C LEU A 10 3.54 -1.13 8.12
N ALA A 11 3.29 0.07 7.57
CA ALA A 11 4.32 0.89 6.94
C ALA A 11 5.50 1.17 7.88
N GLY A 12 5.25 1.58 9.13
CA GLY A 12 6.28 1.81 10.14
C GLY A 12 7.08 0.54 10.47
N LYS A 13 6.42 -0.61 10.61
CA LYS A 13 7.11 -1.90 10.85
C LYS A 13 8.05 -2.30 9.70
N TYR A 14 7.73 -1.91 8.47
CA TYR A 14 8.50 -2.27 7.28
C TYR A 14 9.39 -1.14 6.75
N GLY A 15 9.57 -0.06 7.50
CA GLY A 15 10.44 1.06 7.10
C GLY A 15 9.91 1.89 5.93
N LEU A 16 8.60 1.88 5.72
CA LEU A 16 7.88 2.63 4.66
C LEU A 16 7.24 3.92 5.21
N ASP A 17 7.54 4.28 6.46
CA ASP A 17 7.03 5.48 7.11
C ASP A 17 7.87 6.70 6.67
N ARG A 18 7.27 7.54 5.82
CA ARG A 18 7.87 8.79 5.35
C ARG A 18 7.01 9.97 5.79
N PRO A 19 7.61 11.09 6.24
CA PRO A 19 6.87 12.29 6.59
C PRO A 19 6.01 12.77 5.43
N GLY A 20 4.72 13.03 5.69
CA GLY A 20 3.78 13.53 4.68
C GLY A 20 3.09 12.46 3.83
N ARG A 21 3.45 11.17 4.00
CA ARG A 21 2.76 10.04 3.36
C ARG A 21 1.79 9.36 4.30
N SER A 22 0.64 8.99 3.79
CA SER A 22 -0.31 8.14 4.50
C SER A 22 -0.83 7.03 3.62
N PHE A 23 -0.92 5.84 4.19
CA PHE A 23 -1.52 4.67 3.56
C PHE A 23 -2.78 4.27 4.34
N ALA A 24 -3.79 3.81 3.62
CA ALA A 24 -5.03 3.26 4.18
C ALA A 24 -5.31 1.91 3.52
N VAL A 25 -5.74 0.93 4.30
CA VAL A 25 -6.15 -0.39 3.80
C VAL A 25 -7.59 -0.67 4.20
N GLU A 26 -8.42 -1.00 3.22
CA GLU A 26 -9.80 -1.41 3.41
C GLU A 26 -10.00 -2.86 2.92
N ALA A 27 -10.41 -3.74 3.82
CA ALA A 27 -10.78 -5.12 3.49
C ALA A 27 -12.25 -5.19 3.06
N ARG A 28 -12.52 -5.64 1.84
CA ARG A 28 -13.87 -5.89 1.29
C ARG A 28 -14.02 -7.36 0.90
N ALA A 29 -15.27 -7.79 0.68
CA ALA A 29 -15.57 -9.18 0.29
C ALA A 29 -14.84 -9.64 -0.98
N SER A 30 -14.44 -8.70 -1.85
CA SER A 30 -13.75 -8.96 -3.12
C SER A 30 -12.22 -8.83 -3.05
N GLY A 31 -11.65 -8.31 -1.96
CA GLY A 31 -10.25 -7.88 -1.94
C GLY A 31 -9.85 -6.93 -0.84
N PHE A 32 -8.55 -6.64 -0.80
CA PHE A 32 -7.98 -5.52 -0.05
C PHE A 32 -7.76 -4.35 -0.99
N PHE A 33 -8.25 -3.18 -0.60
CA PHE A 33 -8.03 -1.92 -1.29
C PHE A 33 -7.00 -1.13 -0.49
N VAL A 34 -5.90 -0.77 -1.13
CA VAL A 34 -4.84 0.02 -0.51
C VAL A 34 -4.81 1.37 -1.21
N THR A 35 -4.97 2.45 -0.45
CA THR A 35 -4.84 3.82 -0.94
C THR A 35 -3.62 4.46 -0.32
N GLY A 36 -2.78 5.09 -1.13
CA GLY A 36 -1.64 5.89 -0.69
C GLY A 36 -1.83 7.35 -1.10
N THR A 37 -1.42 8.28 -0.24
CA THR A 37 -1.42 9.72 -0.53
C THR A 37 -0.12 10.37 -0.11
N ASP A 38 0.42 11.23 -0.96
CA ASP A 38 1.62 12.05 -0.70
C ASP A 38 1.48 13.45 -1.33
N SER A 39 1.48 14.50 -0.51
CA SER A 39 1.67 15.90 -0.95
C SER A 39 0.84 16.33 -2.19
N GLY A 40 -0.40 15.85 -2.29
CA GLY A 40 -1.32 16.14 -3.41
C GLY A 40 -1.47 15.02 -4.46
N HIS A 41 -0.64 13.98 -4.40
CA HIS A 41 -0.74 12.78 -5.23
C HIS A 41 -1.52 11.69 -4.49
N ARG A 42 -2.32 10.93 -5.23
CA ARG A 42 -3.07 9.78 -4.74
C ARG A 42 -2.84 8.60 -5.67
N ALA A 43 -2.58 7.43 -5.09
CA ALA A 43 -2.48 6.18 -5.81
C ALA A 43 -3.33 5.11 -5.11
N ASP A 44 -3.91 4.20 -5.89
CA ASP A 44 -4.76 3.12 -5.38
C ASP A 44 -4.25 1.78 -5.94
N ALA A 45 -4.23 0.75 -5.10
CA ALA A 45 -3.89 -0.63 -5.46
C ALA A 45 -4.98 -1.59 -4.96
N ILE A 46 -5.36 -2.56 -5.80
CA ILE A 46 -6.37 -3.56 -5.46
C ILE A 46 -5.72 -4.94 -5.44
N LEU A 47 -5.86 -5.63 -4.31
CA LEU A 47 -5.45 -7.01 -4.12
C LEU A 47 -6.69 -7.90 -4.04
N HIS A 48 -6.85 -8.83 -4.97
CA HIS A 48 -8.01 -9.74 -4.95
C HIS A 48 -7.87 -10.78 -3.83
N ALA A 49 -8.82 -10.79 -2.88
CA ALA A 49 -8.79 -11.62 -1.67
C ALA A 49 -8.98 -13.11 -1.98
N ASN A 50 -9.55 -13.42 -3.14
CA ASN A 50 -9.85 -14.75 -3.64
C ASN A 50 -8.59 -15.64 -3.76
N GLN A 51 -7.39 -15.05 -3.68
CA GLN A 51 -6.11 -15.73 -3.82
C GLN A 51 -5.32 -15.83 -2.50
N LEU A 52 -5.85 -15.30 -1.40
CA LEU A 52 -5.10 -15.13 -0.15
C LEU A 52 -5.77 -15.90 1.00
N THR A 53 -5.71 -17.23 0.94
CA THR A 53 -6.19 -18.11 2.04
C THR A 53 -5.19 -18.25 3.18
N ASP A 54 -3.91 -17.96 2.92
CA ASP A 54 -2.84 -17.96 3.92
C ASP A 54 -2.67 -16.54 4.52
N PRO A 55 -2.82 -16.37 5.84
CA PRO A 55 -2.62 -15.08 6.52
C PRO A 55 -1.25 -14.44 6.29
N GLU A 56 -0.16 -15.21 6.21
CA GLU A 56 1.16 -14.64 5.96
C GLU A 56 1.33 -14.26 4.49
N ALA A 57 0.75 -15.01 3.55
CA ALA A 57 0.69 -14.61 2.15
C ALA A 57 -0.13 -13.33 1.95
N ALA A 58 -1.27 -13.19 2.65
CA ALA A 58 -2.11 -12.00 2.60
C ALA A 58 -1.37 -10.75 3.06
N LYS A 59 -0.61 -10.89 4.15
CA LYS A 59 0.23 -9.84 4.70
C LYS A 59 1.38 -9.46 3.78
N LEU A 60 2.08 -10.44 3.18
CA LEU A 60 3.13 -10.16 2.20
C LEU A 60 2.60 -9.45 0.96
N ALA A 61 1.42 -9.85 0.47
CA ALA A 61 0.74 -9.18 -0.64
C ALA A 61 0.37 -7.73 -0.30
N LEU A 62 -0.15 -7.48 0.91
CA LEU A 62 -0.41 -6.13 1.42
C LEU A 62 0.86 -5.27 1.45
N VAL A 63 1.97 -5.81 1.97
CA VAL A 63 3.25 -5.10 2.05
C VAL A 63 3.74 -4.74 0.64
N GLY A 64 3.68 -5.68 -0.31
CA GLY A 64 4.04 -5.43 -1.70
C GLY A 64 3.18 -4.34 -2.36
N ALA A 65 1.89 -4.28 -2.06
CA ALA A 65 1.02 -3.22 -2.56
C ALA A 65 1.39 -1.85 -1.97
N ILE A 66 1.66 -1.77 -0.66
CA ILE A 66 2.11 -0.52 -0.03
C ILE A 66 3.45 -0.07 -0.61
N GLN A 67 4.41 -0.98 -0.84
CA GLN A 67 5.69 -0.67 -1.48
C GLN A 67 5.52 -0.16 -2.91
N THR A 68 4.60 -0.76 -3.67
CA THR A 68 4.29 -0.32 -5.03
C THR A 68 3.70 1.10 -5.01
N LEU A 69 2.82 1.39 -4.06
CA LEU A 69 2.28 2.74 -3.89
C LEU A 69 3.35 3.73 -3.43
N ASP A 70 4.24 3.34 -2.52
CA ASP A 70 5.38 4.18 -2.10
C ASP A 70 6.28 4.51 -3.30
N TYR A 71 6.54 3.54 -4.17
CA TYR A 71 7.28 3.76 -5.41
C TYR A 71 6.52 4.65 -6.41
N MET A 72 5.22 4.42 -6.60
CA MET A 72 4.39 5.24 -7.51
C MET A 72 4.27 6.69 -7.06
N LEU A 73 4.18 6.91 -5.75
CA LEU A 73 4.18 8.24 -5.14
C LEU A 73 5.59 8.87 -5.16
N ASP A 74 6.63 8.10 -5.50
CA ASP A 74 8.04 8.51 -5.57
C ASP A 74 8.66 8.25 -6.95
N ILE A 75 7.86 8.41 -8.02
CA ILE A 75 8.42 8.56 -9.36
C ILE A 75 9.10 9.94 -9.43
N ASP A 76 10.42 9.93 -9.31
CA ASP A 76 11.27 10.64 -10.27
C ASP A 76 12.19 9.59 -10.92
N LEU A 77 11.81 9.15 -12.12
CA LEU A 77 12.65 8.36 -13.01
C LEU A 77 13.78 9.30 -13.44
N ALA A 78 14.89 9.30 -12.71
CA ALA A 78 16.12 10.05 -12.95
C ALA A 78 16.05 10.89 -14.24
N ALA A 79 15.77 12.19 -14.11
CA ALA A 79 15.72 13.16 -15.20
C ALA A 79 16.67 12.74 -16.33
N GLU A 80 16.12 12.41 -17.50
CA GLU A 80 16.93 12.15 -18.68
C GLU A 80 17.90 13.33 -18.82
N PRO A 81 19.22 13.11 -18.87
CA PRO A 81 20.12 14.21 -19.19
C PRO A 81 19.74 14.71 -20.59
N ALA A 82 19.42 16.01 -20.66
CA ALA A 82 19.05 16.73 -21.87
C ALA A 82 20.08 16.58 -23.00
#